data_AF-A0A2V9VHL6-F1
#
_entry.id   AF-A0A2V9VHL6-F1
#
_cell.length_a   1.000
_cell.length_b   1.000
_cell.length_c   1.000
_cell.angle_alpha   90.00
_cell.angle_beta   90.00
_cell.angle_gamma   90.00
#
_symmetry.space_group_name_H-M   'P 1'
#
loop_
_entity.id
_entity.type
_entity.pdbx_description
1 polymer ?
#
loop_
_entity_poly.entity_id
_entity_poly.type
_entity_poly.pdbx_seq_one_letter_code
_entity_poly.pdbx_strand_id
1 'polypeptide(L)'
;MVEISADGSARLIPIAIMVDGKFYDAAAYKASPVPLALWNQTVYEGEKTGVSQGLFTVGEAMRVGNNNWFGQGKWRPAGSEPKAKPTASAKPRMEEEEGPPKLRRPEAAKPEPAAKPEEPAPSTTTTQDDKKPSAPAPGNPPVATPGADSAPATAQPTAESAPTNANDEDPNRPVLKRGQSKTEGAAHPGASTGVPRRPTGAAATSETRRATPQQLPAISDAGGPEPRPYAYDIKPDEEQKYRKAMLALAAEAVRAKLKETAPVIPGAKVPARPSARTATKPAQPAFDDVQFRAFDLWNTNEPVFVLSAIAHPPKNPSSDQADDLPLYVTLVAKKNIYDELRKLYAGVTDARHLDLTPRLELIDAVDADGDGRGELLFRRFTDTGKAYGVYRAAADSLFPLFEGTPTGQ
;
A
#
# COMPACT_ATOMS: atom_id res chain seq x y z
N MET A 1 -2.26 3.02 3.89
CA MET A 1 -1.41 4.18 4.25
C MET A 1 -0.95 4.00 5.68
N VAL A 2 0.35 3.84 5.92
CA VAL A 2 0.91 3.86 7.28
C VAL A 2 1.24 5.31 7.62
N GLU A 3 0.76 5.78 8.77
CA GLU A 3 1.18 7.05 9.37
C GLU A 3 2.10 6.75 10.54
N ILE A 4 3.26 7.40 10.57
CA ILE A 4 4.30 7.24 11.60
C ILE A 4 4.49 8.58 12.30
N SER A 5 4.20 8.62 13.59
CA SER A 5 4.37 9.78 14.46
C SER A 5 5.84 9.96 14.88
N ALA A 6 6.21 11.17 15.30
CA ALA A 6 7.57 11.50 15.73
C ALA A 6 8.01 10.80 17.05
N ASP A 7 7.08 10.17 17.78
CA ASP A 7 7.36 9.30 18.93
C ASP A 7 7.58 7.83 18.55
N GLY A 8 7.51 7.49 17.26
CA GLY A 8 7.62 6.12 16.74
C GLY A 8 6.31 5.31 16.82
N SER A 9 5.22 5.88 17.33
CA SER A 9 3.89 5.27 17.21
C SER A 9 3.44 5.26 15.75
N ALA A 10 2.74 4.21 15.32
CA ALA A 10 2.29 4.08 13.94
C ALA A 10 0.86 3.53 13.86
N ARG A 11 0.12 3.97 12.84
CA ARG A 11 -1.23 3.50 12.52
C ARG A 11 -1.44 3.30 11.02
N LEU A 12 -2.30 2.37 10.66
CA LEU A 12 -2.73 2.10 9.29
C LEU A 12 -4.09 2.74 9.02
N ILE A 13 -4.16 3.61 8.02
CA ILE A 13 -5.41 4.01 7.38
C ILE A 13 -5.66 3.06 6.20
N PRO A 14 -6.79 2.32 6.17
CA PRO A 14 -7.19 1.53 5.02
C PRO A 14 -7.57 2.45 3.85
N ILE A 15 -7.21 2.08 2.61
CA ILE A 15 -7.54 2.85 1.40
C ILE A 15 -8.46 2.01 0.50
N ALA A 16 -7.90 0.97 -0.10
CA ALA A 16 -8.62 0.04 -0.96
C ALA A 16 -8.19 -1.39 -0.66
N ILE A 17 -9.08 -2.33 -0.95
CA ILE A 17 -8.78 -3.75 -1.10
C ILE A 17 -9.07 -4.13 -2.55
N MET A 18 -8.23 -4.97 -3.15
CA MET A 18 -8.56 -5.59 -4.43
C MET A 18 -9.20 -6.96 -4.18
N VAL A 19 -10.33 -7.22 -4.85
CA VAL A 19 -11.01 -8.52 -4.87
C VAL A 19 -11.44 -8.79 -6.31
N ASP A 20 -11.13 -9.98 -6.84
CA ASP A 20 -11.45 -10.41 -8.21
C ASP A 20 -11.07 -9.36 -9.30
N GLY A 21 -9.88 -8.75 -9.16
CA GLY A 21 -9.36 -7.74 -10.08
C GLY A 21 -10.05 -6.37 -10.01
N LYS A 22 -10.77 -6.07 -8.92
CA LYS A 22 -11.51 -4.80 -8.72
C LYS A 22 -11.20 -4.19 -7.36
N PHE A 23 -11.02 -2.88 -7.34
CA PHE A 23 -10.83 -2.13 -6.11
C PHE A 23 -12.16 -1.82 -5.41
N TYR A 24 -12.17 -2.01 -4.09
CA TYR A 24 -13.26 -1.64 -3.19
C TYR A 24 -12.71 -0.78 -2.06
N ASP A 25 -13.52 0.18 -1.58
CA ASP A 25 -13.17 1.06 -0.47
C ASP A 25 -12.97 0.25 0.82
N ALA A 26 -11.75 0.29 1.36
CA ALA A 26 -11.36 -0.55 2.49
C ALA A 26 -11.83 -0.02 3.85
N ALA A 27 -12.36 1.20 3.93
CA ALA A 27 -13.04 1.72 5.12
C ALA A 27 -14.55 1.42 5.08
N ALA A 28 -15.14 1.27 3.90
CA ALA A 28 -16.59 1.18 3.67
C ALA A 28 -17.23 -0.20 3.98
N TYR A 29 -16.98 -0.75 5.17
CA TYR A 29 -17.71 -1.94 5.64
C TYR A 29 -19.14 -1.58 6.09
N LYS A 30 -20.14 -2.17 5.42
CA LYS A 30 -21.58 -1.91 5.63
C LYS A 30 -22.24 -2.76 6.72
N ALA A 31 -21.59 -3.85 7.13
CA ALA A 31 -21.97 -4.66 8.29
C ALA A 31 -21.05 -4.32 9.47
N SER A 32 -21.28 -4.92 10.64
CA SER A 32 -20.49 -4.67 11.85
C SER A 32 -19.29 -5.60 12.14
N PRO A 33 -18.60 -6.28 11.20
CA PRO A 33 -17.27 -6.82 11.45
C PRO A 33 -16.17 -5.77 11.19
N VAL A 34 -14.97 -6.05 11.70
CA VAL A 34 -13.74 -5.31 11.38
C VAL A 34 -13.39 -5.46 9.88
N PRO A 35 -12.97 -4.38 9.18
CA PRO A 35 -12.52 -4.46 7.79
C PRO A 35 -11.39 -5.47 7.58
N LEU A 36 -11.40 -6.19 6.45
CA LEU A 36 -10.38 -7.20 6.10
C LEU A 36 -8.95 -6.64 6.15
N ALA A 37 -8.76 -5.40 5.69
CA ALA A 37 -7.47 -4.69 5.73
C ALA A 37 -6.93 -4.43 7.15
N LEU A 38 -7.75 -4.58 8.19
CA LEU A 38 -7.37 -4.32 9.58
C LEU A 38 -7.39 -5.59 10.45
N TRP A 39 -7.34 -6.77 9.85
CA TRP A 39 -7.17 -8.02 10.59
C TRP A 39 -5.83 -8.06 11.34
N ASN A 40 -5.86 -8.65 12.54
CA ASN A 40 -4.69 -8.79 13.41
C ASN A 40 -3.62 -9.68 12.75
N GLN A 41 -2.35 -9.31 12.90
CA GLN A 41 -1.16 -9.92 12.29
C GLN A 41 -1.04 -9.77 10.76
N THR A 42 -1.96 -9.08 10.07
CA THR A 42 -1.74 -8.65 8.69
C THR A 42 -0.51 -7.74 8.62
N VAL A 43 0.39 -8.01 7.67
CA VAL A 43 1.65 -7.26 7.49
C VAL A 43 1.58 -6.44 6.22
N TYR A 44 1.86 -5.15 6.35
CA TYR A 44 1.94 -4.20 5.25
C TYR A 44 3.41 -3.80 5.02
N GLU A 45 3.90 -3.94 3.80
CA GLU A 45 5.14 -3.31 3.35
C GLU A 45 4.85 -1.83 3.08
N GLY A 46 5.51 -0.94 3.83
CA GLY A 46 5.39 0.50 3.66
C GLY A 46 6.44 1.01 2.68
N GLU A 47 6.00 1.60 1.58
CA GLU A 47 6.84 1.96 0.44
C GLU A 47 7.06 3.46 0.30
N LYS A 48 8.09 3.82 -0.47
CA LYS A 48 8.28 5.14 -1.05
C LYS A 48 8.78 4.97 -2.48
N THR A 49 8.08 5.51 -3.47
CA THR A 49 8.36 5.31 -4.91
C THR A 49 8.60 3.83 -5.28
N GLY A 50 7.78 2.90 -4.76
CA GLY A 50 7.97 1.45 -4.95
C GLY A 50 9.19 0.81 -4.27
N VAL A 51 9.89 1.55 -3.39
CA VAL A 51 11.01 1.04 -2.60
C VAL A 51 10.59 0.85 -1.14
N SER A 52 10.74 -0.37 -0.62
CA SER A 52 10.45 -0.69 0.78
C SER A 52 11.18 0.24 1.76
N GLN A 53 10.41 0.82 2.69
CA GLN A 53 10.89 1.63 3.81
C GLN A 53 10.78 0.88 5.14
N GLY A 54 10.11 -0.28 5.17
CA GLY A 54 9.86 -1.07 6.38
C GLY A 54 8.52 -1.80 6.37
N LEU A 55 8.25 -2.54 7.45
CA LEU A 55 7.03 -3.34 7.62
C LEU A 55 6.17 -2.79 8.77
N PHE A 56 4.86 -2.71 8.55
CA PHE A 56 3.84 -2.45 9.57
C PHE A 56 3.04 -3.73 9.85
N THR A 57 3.08 -4.23 11.08
CA THR A 57 2.21 -5.33 11.51
C THR A 57 1.00 -4.78 12.24
N VAL A 58 -0.22 -5.06 11.75
CA VAL A 58 -1.48 -4.74 12.43
C VAL A 58 -1.59 -5.54 13.73
N GLY A 59 -1.96 -4.87 14.82
CA GLY A 59 -2.27 -5.50 16.11
C GLY A 59 -3.76 -5.45 16.46
N GLU A 60 -4.38 -4.28 16.31
CA GLU A 60 -5.78 -4.06 16.70
C GLU A 60 -6.48 -3.07 15.76
N ALA A 61 -7.76 -3.31 15.46
CA ALA A 61 -8.58 -2.40 14.66
C ALA A 61 -9.43 -1.49 15.55
N MET A 62 -9.13 -0.20 15.53
CA MET A 62 -9.93 0.83 16.21
C MET A 62 -10.92 1.49 15.24
N ARG A 63 -12.04 1.95 15.80
CA ARG A 63 -13.06 2.75 15.11
C ARG A 63 -13.19 4.09 15.82
N VAL A 64 -13.12 5.20 15.08
CA VAL A 64 -13.09 6.56 15.63
C VAL A 64 -14.15 7.43 14.92
N GLY A 65 -14.93 8.17 15.69
CA GLY A 65 -15.94 9.10 15.16
C GLY A 65 -16.98 8.39 14.26
N ASN A 66 -17.34 9.05 13.15
CA ASN A 66 -18.39 8.62 12.23
C ASN A 66 -17.94 7.47 11.31
N ASN A 67 -17.68 6.30 11.89
CA ASN A 67 -17.32 5.05 11.20
C ASN A 67 -15.92 5.01 10.54
N ASN A 68 -15.00 5.92 10.88
CA ASN A 68 -13.63 5.87 10.36
C ASN A 68 -12.83 4.76 11.07
N TRP A 69 -12.27 3.83 10.30
CA TRP A 69 -11.52 2.66 10.79
C TRP A 69 -10.00 2.85 10.66
N PHE A 70 -9.25 2.41 11.67
CA PHE A 70 -7.78 2.52 11.74
C PHE A 70 -7.15 1.29 12.38
N GLY A 71 -6.06 0.77 11.84
CA GLY A 71 -5.26 -0.27 12.50
C GLY A 71 -4.19 0.35 13.41
N GLN A 72 -4.20 0.06 14.70
CA GLN A 72 -2.99 0.20 15.52
C GLN A 72 -2.07 -1.00 15.27
N GLY A 73 -0.76 -0.76 15.38
CA GLY A 73 0.23 -1.78 15.05
C GLY A 73 1.66 -1.33 15.34
N LYS A 74 2.63 -2.05 14.79
CA LYS A 74 4.06 -1.82 15.03
C LYS A 74 4.78 -1.63 13.69
N TRP A 75 5.44 -0.49 13.54
CA TRP A 75 6.37 -0.23 12.44
C TRP A 75 7.76 -0.80 12.72
N ARG A 76 8.42 -1.32 11.69
CA ARG A 76 9.81 -1.78 11.68
C ARG A 76 10.51 -1.22 10.43
N PRO A 77 11.41 -0.23 10.55
CA PRO A 77 12.11 0.32 9.39
C PRO A 77 12.88 -0.74 8.59
N ALA A 78 13.06 -0.52 7.29
CA ALA A 78 13.93 -1.34 6.45
C ALA A 78 15.35 -1.38 7.02
N GLY A 79 15.96 -2.57 7.01
CA GLY A 79 17.26 -2.80 7.64
C GLY A 79 17.25 -2.81 9.18
N SER A 80 16.11 -2.67 9.86
CA SER A 80 16.00 -2.82 11.32
C SER A 80 15.95 -4.28 11.79
N GLU A 81 16.19 -5.26 10.91
CA GLU A 81 16.45 -6.62 11.35
C GLU A 81 17.72 -6.63 12.21
N PRO A 82 17.69 -7.22 13.42
CA PRO A 82 18.91 -7.41 14.17
C PRO A 82 19.78 -8.39 13.38
N LYS A 83 20.86 -7.88 12.75
CA LYS A 83 21.90 -8.71 12.12
C LYS A 83 22.17 -9.89 13.04
N ALA A 84 21.83 -11.10 12.58
CA ALA A 84 22.00 -12.29 13.37
C ALA A 84 23.46 -12.31 13.83
N LYS A 85 23.69 -12.15 15.15
CA LYS A 85 25.03 -12.26 15.71
C LYS A 85 25.56 -13.60 15.23
N PRO A 86 26.70 -13.67 14.51
CA PRO A 86 27.22 -14.95 14.07
C PRO A 86 27.34 -15.80 15.32
N THR A 87 26.56 -16.90 15.36
CA THR A 87 26.48 -17.77 16.52
C THR A 87 27.88 -18.31 16.74
N ALA A 88 28.60 -17.73 17.70
CA ALA A 88 30.02 -17.97 17.87
C ALA A 88 30.24 -19.46 18.01
N SER A 89 30.84 -20.07 16.97
CA SER A 89 30.89 -21.52 16.79
C SER A 89 31.34 -22.14 18.10
N ALA A 90 30.49 -22.99 18.68
CA ALA A 90 30.72 -23.53 20.02
C ALA A 90 32.13 -24.12 20.05
N LYS A 91 33.03 -23.50 20.84
CA LYS A 91 34.42 -23.91 20.90
C LYS A 91 34.42 -25.39 21.27
N PRO A 92 35.03 -26.29 20.48
CA PRO A 92 35.07 -27.69 20.83
C PRO A 92 35.71 -27.82 22.20
N ARG A 93 34.98 -28.48 23.10
CA ARG A 93 35.44 -28.81 24.44
C ARG A 93 36.67 -29.70 24.27
N MET A 94 37.85 -29.18 24.60
CA MET A 94 39.06 -30.00 24.69
C MET A 94 38.88 -30.91 25.90
N GLU A 95 38.64 -32.19 25.65
CA GLU A 95 38.71 -33.22 26.68
C GLU A 95 40.14 -33.78 26.64
N GLU A 96 40.92 -33.47 27.69
CA GLU A 96 42.30 -33.90 27.83
C GLU A 96 42.37 -35.38 28.26
N GLU A 97 41.96 -36.30 27.38
CA GLU A 97 42.35 -37.71 27.50
C GLU A 97 42.13 -38.47 26.18
N GLU A 98 43.21 -38.66 25.40
CA GLU A 98 43.58 -39.97 24.81
C GLU A 98 44.96 -39.91 24.10
N GLY A 99 45.73 -40.99 24.22
CA GLY A 99 47.04 -41.14 23.58
C GLY A 99 46.97 -41.63 22.13
N PRO A 100 48.10 -41.67 21.40
CA PRO A 100 48.11 -42.03 19.97
C PRO A 100 47.56 -43.44 19.69
N PRO A 101 46.86 -43.63 18.55
CA PRO A 101 45.99 -44.78 18.32
C PRO A 101 46.74 -46.11 18.17
N LYS A 102 46.25 -47.15 18.86
CA LYS A 102 46.79 -48.52 18.78
C LYS A 102 46.04 -49.35 17.74
N LEU A 103 46.74 -49.69 16.65
CA LEU A 103 46.24 -50.61 15.61
C LEU A 103 45.97 -52.01 16.20
N ARG A 104 44.75 -52.52 16.04
CA ARG A 104 44.43 -53.95 16.27
C ARG A 104 44.50 -54.69 14.93
N ARG A 105 45.46 -55.61 14.79
CA ARG A 105 45.56 -56.57 13.68
C ARG A 105 44.72 -57.81 14.00
N PRO A 106 43.97 -58.39 13.05
CA PRO A 106 43.27 -59.65 13.26
C PRO A 106 44.22 -60.85 13.10
N GLU A 107 44.03 -61.88 13.92
CA GLU A 107 44.63 -63.20 13.72
C GLU A 107 43.69 -64.28 14.31
N ALA A 108 43.77 -65.51 13.81
CA ALA A 108 42.74 -66.53 14.02
C ALA A 108 43.33 -67.93 14.31
N ALA A 109 42.64 -68.71 15.14
CA ALA A 109 42.81 -70.16 15.23
C ALA A 109 41.51 -70.84 15.72
N LYS A 110 41.29 -72.07 15.24
CA LYS A 110 40.16 -72.98 15.58
C LYS A 110 40.72 -74.15 16.45
N PRO A 111 39.91 -75.03 17.06
CA PRO A 111 39.21 -76.10 16.32
C PRO A 111 37.75 -76.39 16.74
N GLU A 112 37.11 -77.28 15.98
CA GLU A 112 35.75 -77.87 16.13
C GLU A 112 35.90 -79.37 16.55
N PRO A 113 34.90 -80.30 16.52
CA PRO A 113 33.54 -80.34 15.91
C PRO A 113 32.41 -80.41 16.98
N ALA A 114 31.14 -80.80 16.76
CA ALA A 114 30.37 -81.37 15.62
C ALA A 114 28.86 -81.02 15.79
N ALA A 115 27.88 -81.41 14.93
CA ALA A 115 27.86 -82.18 13.68
C ALA A 115 26.74 -81.65 12.73
N LYS A 116 26.76 -82.07 11.46
CA LYS A 116 25.80 -81.78 10.36
C LYS A 116 24.76 -82.94 10.22
N PRO A 117 23.75 -82.96 9.30
CA PRO A 117 23.48 -82.11 8.12
C PRO A 117 21.97 -81.67 8.02
N GLU A 118 21.27 -81.29 6.93
CA GLU A 118 21.56 -80.99 5.50
C GLU A 118 20.53 -79.95 4.90
N GLU A 119 20.09 -80.11 3.63
CA GLU A 119 19.41 -79.16 2.73
C GLU A 119 18.64 -79.98 1.60
N PRO A 120 18.16 -79.48 0.42
CA PRO A 120 17.74 -78.14 -0.06
C PRO A 120 16.47 -78.07 -1.00
N ALA A 121 15.91 -76.85 -1.19
CA ALA A 121 15.39 -76.28 -2.47
C ALA A 121 14.18 -76.93 -3.25
N PRO A 122 13.81 -76.51 -4.50
CA PRO A 122 13.05 -75.27 -4.86
C PRO A 122 11.90 -75.45 -5.91
N SER A 123 11.47 -74.34 -6.58
CA SER A 123 10.67 -74.21 -7.86
C SER A 123 9.18 -73.83 -7.72
N THR A 124 8.43 -73.15 -8.63
CA THR A 124 8.64 -72.29 -9.84
C THR A 124 7.30 -71.62 -10.27
N THR A 125 7.34 -70.42 -10.88
CA THR A 125 6.60 -69.87 -12.09
C THR A 125 5.17 -70.37 -12.45
N THR A 126 4.17 -69.59 -12.92
CA THR A 126 3.98 -68.81 -14.21
C THR A 126 2.62 -68.05 -14.17
N THR A 127 2.48 -66.77 -14.62
CA THR A 127 1.86 -66.26 -15.90
C THR A 127 0.45 -66.80 -16.28
N GLN A 128 -0.50 -66.08 -16.93
CA GLN A 128 -0.49 -64.80 -17.69
C GLN A 128 -1.91 -64.16 -17.93
N ASP A 129 -1.94 -62.86 -18.27
CA ASP A 129 -2.88 -62.03 -19.11
C ASP A 129 -4.42 -62.25 -19.22
N ASP A 130 -5.21 -61.17 -19.00
CA ASP A 130 -5.77 -60.24 -20.04
C ASP A 130 -7.22 -59.68 -19.82
N LYS A 131 -7.47 -58.52 -20.44
CA LYS A 131 -8.75 -57.86 -20.85
C LYS A 131 -9.58 -56.98 -19.90
N LYS A 132 -10.33 -56.08 -20.55
CA LYS A 132 -10.85 -54.76 -20.13
C LYS A 132 -12.28 -54.57 -20.74
N PRO A 133 -12.90 -53.37 -20.64
CA PRO A 133 -13.86 -52.89 -19.62
C PRO A 133 -15.34 -53.00 -20.06
N SER A 134 -16.29 -52.51 -19.22
CA SER A 134 -17.37 -51.63 -19.68
C SER A 134 -18.06 -50.87 -18.53
N ALA A 135 -18.70 -49.73 -18.84
CA ALA A 135 -19.61 -48.98 -17.97
C ALA A 135 -21.07 -49.23 -18.40
N PRO A 136 -22.07 -48.69 -17.66
CA PRO A 136 -22.97 -47.75 -18.36
C PRO A 136 -23.54 -46.60 -17.49
N ALA A 137 -24.14 -45.63 -18.20
CA ALA A 137 -25.08 -44.59 -17.74
C ALA A 137 -25.91 -44.16 -18.98
N PRO A 138 -26.93 -43.26 -18.93
CA PRO A 138 -27.60 -42.61 -17.78
C PRO A 138 -29.15 -42.80 -17.81
N GLY A 139 -29.92 -42.07 -16.98
CA GLY A 139 -31.40 -42.01 -17.09
C GLY A 139 -32.05 -40.90 -16.25
N ASN A 140 -33.11 -40.24 -16.76
CA ASN A 140 -33.88 -39.13 -16.15
C ASN A 140 -35.10 -38.78 -17.06
N PRO A 141 -36.15 -38.02 -16.64
CA PRO A 141 -36.88 -37.89 -15.37
C PRO A 141 -38.38 -38.35 -15.54
N PRO A 142 -39.38 -38.03 -14.67
CA PRO A 142 -40.11 -36.74 -14.78
C PRO A 142 -40.80 -36.13 -13.51
N VAL A 143 -40.89 -34.80 -13.51
CA VAL A 143 -41.98 -33.88 -13.03
C VAL A 143 -42.93 -34.27 -11.87
N ALA A 144 -42.93 -33.46 -10.79
CA ALA A 144 -44.14 -32.96 -10.10
C ALA A 144 -43.85 -31.73 -9.17
N THR A 145 -44.81 -30.81 -9.05
CA THR A 145 -44.86 -29.64 -8.13
C THR A 145 -46.34 -29.29 -7.84
N PRO A 146 -46.70 -28.32 -6.97
CA PRO A 146 -46.04 -27.82 -5.75
C PRO A 146 -46.93 -28.04 -4.48
N GLY A 147 -46.45 -27.66 -3.30
CA GLY A 147 -47.25 -27.58 -2.06
C GLY A 147 -46.82 -26.37 -1.22
N ALA A 148 -47.76 -25.71 -0.55
CA ALA A 148 -47.54 -24.38 0.05
C ALA A 148 -48.14 -24.21 1.46
N ASP A 149 -47.58 -23.19 2.14
CA ASP A 149 -48.21 -22.35 3.17
C ASP A 149 -48.23 -22.80 4.66
N SER A 150 -48.32 -21.77 5.51
CA SER A 150 -48.84 -21.73 6.88
C SER A 150 -48.02 -22.31 8.04
N ALA A 151 -47.20 -21.45 8.65
CA ALA A 151 -47.15 -21.33 10.12
C ALA A 151 -48.40 -20.57 10.61
N PRO A 152 -48.78 -20.63 11.91
CA PRO A 152 -48.33 -19.56 12.82
C PRO A 152 -48.24 -19.93 14.34
N ALA A 153 -47.99 -18.90 15.15
CA ALA A 153 -48.41 -18.72 16.56
C ALA A 153 -47.53 -19.25 17.73
N THR A 154 -46.57 -18.39 18.13
CA THR A 154 -46.39 -17.86 19.50
C THR A 154 -46.39 -18.79 20.74
N ALA A 155 -45.24 -18.83 21.44
CA ALA A 155 -45.17 -18.71 22.90
C ALA A 155 -43.83 -18.08 23.35
N GLN A 156 -43.89 -17.15 24.30
CA GLN A 156 -42.77 -16.69 25.14
C GLN A 156 -43.07 -17.18 26.57
N PRO A 157 -42.07 -17.42 27.46
CA PRO A 157 -41.50 -16.28 28.20
C PRO A 157 -40.03 -16.44 28.65
N THR A 158 -39.52 -15.35 29.25
CA THR A 158 -38.36 -15.28 30.18
C THR A 158 -36.96 -15.58 29.64
N ALA A 159 -35.95 -15.04 30.34
CA ALA A 159 -34.55 -14.99 29.92
C ALA A 159 -33.64 -15.66 30.95
N GLU A 160 -32.50 -16.18 30.50
CA GLU A 160 -31.19 -15.81 31.09
C GLU A 160 -30.01 -16.19 30.17
N SER A 161 -28.86 -15.57 30.43
CA SER A 161 -27.51 -15.94 29.95
C SER A 161 -27.19 -15.88 28.45
N ALA A 162 -25.92 -15.58 28.15
CA ALA A 162 -25.40 -15.45 26.78
C ALA A 162 -24.51 -16.66 26.39
N PRO A 163 -24.51 -17.08 25.11
CA PRO A 163 -23.54 -18.05 24.61
C PRO A 163 -22.19 -17.38 24.29
N THR A 164 -21.11 -17.91 24.85
CA THR A 164 -19.74 -17.63 24.39
C THR A 164 -19.49 -18.29 23.04
N ASN A 165 -18.63 -17.68 22.20
CA ASN A 165 -18.23 -18.28 20.92
C ASN A 165 -17.56 -19.63 21.12
N ALA A 166 -18.03 -20.66 20.40
CA ALA A 166 -17.41 -21.97 20.34
C ALA A 166 -17.16 -22.33 18.87
N ASN A 167 -15.93 -22.06 18.37
CA ASN A 167 -15.43 -22.48 17.05
C ASN A 167 -13.90 -22.26 16.90
N ASP A 168 -13.13 -22.47 17.98
CA ASP A 168 -11.66 -22.28 18.00
C ASP A 168 -10.86 -23.61 18.04
N GLU A 169 -11.52 -24.77 17.99
CA GLU A 169 -10.90 -26.10 18.13
C GLU A 169 -10.90 -26.93 16.84
N ASP A 170 -10.16 -26.48 15.81
CA ASP A 170 -9.67 -27.36 14.73
C ASP A 170 -8.15 -27.63 14.91
N PRO A 171 -7.76 -28.83 15.40
CA PRO A 171 -6.36 -29.19 15.60
C PRO A 171 -5.49 -29.26 14.33
N ASN A 172 -6.09 -29.30 13.13
CA ASN A 172 -5.37 -29.46 11.87
C ASN A 172 -5.13 -28.15 11.10
N ARG A 173 -5.59 -27.01 11.62
CA ARG A 173 -5.37 -25.70 10.97
C ARG A 173 -3.87 -25.39 10.89
N PRO A 174 -3.27 -25.13 9.70
CA PRO A 174 -1.85 -24.87 9.59
C PRO A 174 -1.44 -23.56 10.29
N VAL A 175 -0.43 -23.62 11.16
CA VAL A 175 0.06 -22.48 11.94
C VAL A 175 1.54 -22.19 11.59
N LEU A 176 1.80 -21.01 11.01
CA LEU A 176 3.15 -20.58 10.63
C LEU A 176 3.99 -20.18 11.86
N LYS A 177 4.64 -21.17 12.48
CA LYS A 177 5.52 -20.96 13.64
C LYS A 177 6.92 -20.47 13.21
N ARG A 178 7.23 -19.19 13.47
CA ARG A 178 8.60 -18.64 13.37
C ARG A 178 9.00 -17.91 14.66
N GLY A 179 9.82 -18.56 15.48
CA GLY A 179 10.57 -17.94 16.59
C GLY A 179 9.74 -17.48 17.81
N GLN A 180 9.58 -18.34 18.82
CA GLN A 180 9.12 -17.91 20.14
C GLN A 180 10.25 -17.21 20.92
N SER A 181 10.01 -15.97 21.38
CA SER A 181 10.84 -15.34 22.42
C SER A 181 10.35 -15.77 23.81
N LYS A 182 11.20 -16.46 24.58
CA LYS A 182 10.87 -16.90 25.95
C LYS A 182 10.65 -15.70 26.88
N THR A 183 9.51 -15.66 27.55
CA THR A 183 9.27 -14.78 28.70
C THR A 183 9.90 -15.39 29.95
N GLU A 184 10.62 -14.58 30.72
CA GLU A 184 11.09 -14.93 32.06
C GLU A 184 11.22 -13.63 32.86
N GLY A 185 10.72 -13.61 34.11
CA GLY A 185 10.61 -12.37 34.88
C GLY A 185 10.69 -12.59 36.39
N ALA A 186 11.39 -11.68 37.06
CA ALA A 186 11.49 -11.53 38.51
C ALA A 186 11.84 -10.06 38.83
N ALA A 187 11.65 -9.59 40.06
CA ALA A 187 11.53 -8.15 40.34
C ALA A 187 12.32 -7.62 41.55
N HIS A 188 12.87 -6.40 41.37
CA HIS A 188 13.26 -5.41 42.41
C HIS A 188 14.38 -5.81 43.42
N PRO A 189 14.88 -4.89 44.29
CA PRO A 189 14.88 -3.41 44.29
C PRO A 189 16.31 -2.80 44.35
N GLY A 190 16.45 -1.45 44.39
CA GLY A 190 17.58 -0.81 45.13
C GLY A 190 18.33 0.39 44.52
N ALA A 191 18.08 1.57 45.09
CA ALA A 191 19.03 2.68 45.40
C ALA A 191 20.05 3.25 44.36
N SER A 192 19.76 4.50 43.96
CA SER A 192 20.62 5.71 44.16
C SER A 192 21.69 6.17 43.13
N THR A 193 21.63 7.48 42.85
CA THR A 193 22.72 8.44 42.50
C THR A 193 23.62 8.19 41.28
N GLY A 194 23.42 9.02 40.25
CA GLY A 194 24.39 9.23 39.15
C GLY A 194 23.93 10.30 38.14
N VAL A 195 24.18 11.59 38.42
CA VAL A 195 23.75 12.71 37.56
C VAL A 195 24.89 13.23 36.67
N PRO A 196 24.80 13.11 35.33
CA PRO A 196 25.69 13.80 34.40
C PRO A 196 25.13 15.17 33.99
N ARG A 197 25.71 16.21 34.60
CA ARG A 197 25.65 17.66 34.29
C ARG A 197 25.29 18.04 32.84
N ARG A 198 24.17 18.77 32.69
CA ARG A 198 23.76 19.51 31.47
C ARG A 198 24.84 20.53 31.04
N PRO A 199 25.25 20.58 29.76
CA PRO A 199 25.94 21.74 29.20
C PRO A 199 24.95 22.87 28.88
N THR A 200 25.30 24.10 29.23
CA THR A 200 24.50 25.30 28.95
C THR A 200 24.82 25.86 27.57
N GLY A 201 23.90 25.74 26.63
CA GLY A 201 23.90 26.40 25.31
C GLY A 201 22.64 27.24 25.14
N ALA A 202 22.69 28.22 24.22
CA ALA A 202 21.70 29.29 24.05
C ALA A 202 20.23 28.81 24.01
N ALA A 203 19.34 29.58 24.65
CA ALA A 203 17.90 29.36 24.59
C ALA A 203 17.34 29.78 23.23
N ALA A 204 17.30 28.84 22.27
CA ALA A 204 16.39 28.95 21.15
C ALA A 204 14.97 28.67 21.66
N THR A 205 14.02 29.57 21.39
CA THR A 205 12.59 29.33 21.65
C THR A 205 12.09 28.26 20.69
N SER A 206 12.18 27.00 21.10
CA SER A 206 11.63 25.87 20.36
C SER A 206 10.10 25.89 20.44
N GLU A 207 9.48 26.69 19.56
CA GLU A 207 8.08 26.48 19.21
C GLU A 207 7.92 25.01 18.81
N THR A 208 7.10 24.27 19.56
CA THR A 208 6.83 22.86 19.25
C THR A 208 5.87 22.80 18.07
N ARG A 209 6.41 23.09 16.88
CA ARG A 209 5.77 22.84 15.59
C ARG A 209 5.49 21.33 15.55
N ARG A 210 4.24 20.96 15.87
CA ARG A 210 3.81 19.55 15.93
C ARG A 210 4.25 18.87 14.64
N ALA A 211 5.20 17.95 14.74
CA ALA A 211 5.72 17.24 13.58
C ALA A 211 4.57 16.49 12.92
N THR A 212 4.26 16.85 11.68
CA THR A 212 3.26 16.13 10.88
C THR A 212 3.74 14.69 10.73
N PRO A 213 2.88 13.67 11.01
CA PRO A 213 3.31 12.28 10.90
C PRO A 213 3.74 11.97 9.47
N GLN A 214 4.80 11.18 9.35
CA GLN A 214 5.25 10.67 8.05
C GLN A 214 4.18 9.74 7.50
N GLN A 215 3.71 10.00 6.29
CA GLN A 215 2.74 9.16 5.59
C GLN A 215 3.48 8.33 4.54
N LEU A 216 3.28 7.01 4.56
CA LEU A 216 3.79 6.07 3.56
C LEU A 216 2.62 5.28 2.96
N PRO A 217 2.50 5.18 1.64
CA PRO A 217 1.71 4.14 1.01
C PRO A 217 2.17 2.76 1.52
N ALA A 218 1.26 1.78 1.55
CA ALA A 218 1.63 0.46 2.03
C ALA A 218 0.72 -0.63 1.46
N ILE A 219 1.33 -1.74 1.04
CA ILE A 219 0.73 -2.88 0.34
C ILE A 219 0.84 -4.13 1.21
N SER A 220 -0.08 -5.08 1.10
CA SER A 220 -0.13 -6.31 1.92
C SER A 220 -0.23 -7.59 1.07
N ASP A 221 0.10 -7.52 -0.22
CA ASP A 221 0.16 -8.71 -1.05
C ASP A 221 1.43 -9.51 -0.74
N ALA A 222 1.29 -10.82 -0.56
CA ALA A 222 2.38 -11.76 -0.33
C ALA A 222 2.76 -12.56 -1.60
N GLY A 223 2.04 -12.37 -2.70
CA GLY A 223 2.29 -12.99 -4.01
C GLY A 223 2.71 -12.01 -5.11
N GLY A 224 2.82 -10.71 -4.79
CA GLY A 224 3.24 -9.67 -5.73
C GLY A 224 4.70 -9.81 -6.21
N PRO A 225 5.10 -9.08 -7.26
CA PRO A 225 6.47 -9.05 -7.74
C PRO A 225 7.43 -8.41 -6.73
N GLU A 226 8.74 -8.65 -6.91
CA GLU A 226 9.79 -7.98 -6.12
C GLU A 226 9.70 -6.44 -6.32
N PRO A 227 9.60 -5.64 -5.24
CA PRO A 227 9.37 -4.19 -5.32
C PRO A 227 10.39 -3.44 -6.18
N ARG A 228 9.89 -2.48 -6.99
CA ARG A 228 10.70 -1.77 -7.99
C ARG A 228 10.69 -0.25 -7.78
N PRO A 229 11.84 0.42 -7.93
CA PRO A 229 11.91 1.87 -7.83
C PRO A 229 11.19 2.55 -9.00
N TYR A 230 10.01 3.11 -8.74
CA TYR A 230 9.28 3.93 -9.71
C TYR A 230 9.85 5.34 -9.87
N ALA A 231 10.86 5.75 -9.10
CA ALA A 231 11.49 7.06 -9.22
C ALA A 231 12.31 7.17 -10.53
N TYR A 232 12.04 8.20 -11.33
CA TYR A 232 12.83 8.48 -12.54
C TYR A 232 13.88 9.57 -12.27
N ASP A 233 15.16 9.22 -12.40
CA ASP A 233 16.28 10.14 -12.22
C ASP A 233 16.46 11.08 -13.43
N ILE A 234 15.95 12.31 -13.33
CA ILE A 234 16.20 13.36 -14.33
C ILE A 234 17.52 14.07 -14.03
N LYS A 235 18.33 14.34 -15.07
CA LYS A 235 19.46 15.28 -14.98
C LYS A 235 18.97 16.70 -14.66
N PRO A 236 19.65 17.51 -13.83
CA PRO A 236 19.16 18.84 -13.42
C PRO A 236 18.80 19.79 -14.58
N ASP A 237 19.56 19.78 -15.68
CA ASP A 237 19.28 20.63 -16.86
C ASP A 237 17.98 20.20 -17.58
N GLU A 238 17.74 18.90 -17.65
CA GLU A 238 16.52 18.31 -18.18
C GLU A 238 15.32 18.52 -17.23
N GLU A 239 15.53 18.44 -15.91
CA GLU A 239 14.49 18.75 -14.91
C GLU A 239 13.99 20.17 -15.11
N GLN A 240 14.90 21.15 -15.22
CA GLN A 240 14.53 22.56 -15.47
C GLN A 240 13.77 22.73 -16.79
N LYS A 241 14.16 22.02 -17.86
CA LYS A 241 13.44 22.00 -19.15
C LYS A 241 12.00 21.49 -18.98
N TYR A 242 11.82 20.30 -18.42
CA TYR A 242 10.49 19.69 -18.28
C TYR A 242 9.61 20.43 -17.26
N ARG A 243 10.16 20.88 -16.12
CA ARG A 243 9.46 21.68 -15.11
C ARG A 243 8.96 23.01 -15.67
N LYS A 244 9.78 23.70 -16.47
CA LYS A 244 9.39 24.94 -17.18
C LYS A 244 8.27 24.69 -18.20
N ALA A 245 8.31 23.56 -18.91
CA ALA A 245 7.25 23.18 -19.84
C ALA A 245 5.94 22.80 -19.12
N MET A 246 6.01 22.08 -17.99
CA MET A 246 4.85 21.79 -17.13
C MET A 246 4.24 23.09 -16.56
N LEU A 247 5.06 24.06 -16.13
CA LEU A 247 4.57 25.37 -15.69
C LEU A 247 3.90 26.18 -16.83
N ALA A 248 4.35 26.00 -18.09
CA ALA A 248 3.68 26.60 -19.24
C ALA A 248 2.30 25.97 -19.51
N LEU A 249 2.19 24.64 -19.41
CA LEU A 249 0.91 23.90 -19.45
C LEU A 249 0.00 24.28 -18.26
N ALA A 250 0.56 24.52 -17.08
CA ALA A 250 -0.18 24.96 -15.89
C ALA A 250 -0.77 26.36 -16.11
N ALA A 251 0.03 27.28 -16.68
CA ALA A 251 -0.42 28.62 -17.02
C ALA A 251 -1.52 28.61 -18.10
N GLU A 252 -1.51 27.62 -19.00
CA GLU A 252 -2.60 27.41 -19.95
C GLU A 252 -3.87 26.88 -19.28
N ALA A 253 -3.76 25.85 -18.44
CA ALA A 253 -4.88 25.29 -17.71
C ALA A 253 -5.56 26.33 -16.78
N VAL A 254 -4.76 27.15 -16.09
CA VAL A 254 -5.25 28.28 -15.28
C VAL A 254 -5.98 29.31 -16.14
N ARG A 255 -5.41 29.73 -17.28
CA ARG A 255 -6.09 30.66 -18.20
C ARG A 255 -7.39 30.07 -18.79
N ALA A 256 -7.43 28.75 -19.03
CA ALA A 256 -8.64 28.08 -19.47
C ALA A 256 -9.72 28.10 -18.37
N LYS A 257 -9.37 27.77 -17.12
CA LYS A 257 -10.30 27.79 -15.99
C LYS A 257 -10.85 29.21 -15.72
N LEU A 258 -9.98 30.22 -15.71
CA LEU A 258 -10.37 31.63 -15.55
C LEU A 258 -11.26 32.15 -16.69
N LYS A 259 -11.21 31.53 -17.89
CA LYS A 259 -12.11 31.84 -19.00
C LYS A 259 -13.47 31.13 -18.87
N GLU A 260 -13.49 29.94 -18.28
CA GLU A 260 -14.71 29.19 -17.97
C GLU A 260 -15.51 29.84 -16.83
N THR A 261 -14.84 30.29 -15.77
CA THR A 261 -15.48 30.93 -14.60
C THR A 261 -15.74 32.43 -14.78
N ALA A 262 -15.37 33.02 -15.92
CA ALA A 262 -15.65 34.42 -16.21
C ALA A 262 -17.18 34.66 -16.34
N PRO A 263 -17.75 35.67 -15.67
CA PRO A 263 -19.19 35.91 -15.72
C PRO A 263 -19.65 36.26 -17.14
N VAL A 264 -20.58 35.47 -17.68
CA VAL A 264 -21.16 35.67 -19.01
C VAL A 264 -22.10 36.88 -18.97
N ILE A 265 -21.57 38.07 -19.27
CA ILE A 265 -22.34 39.31 -19.37
C ILE A 265 -23.31 39.22 -20.57
N PRO A 266 -24.64 39.15 -20.37
CA PRO A 266 -25.58 39.07 -21.48
C PRO A 266 -25.60 40.41 -22.22
N GLY A 267 -25.34 40.40 -23.53
CA GLY A 267 -25.34 41.61 -24.37
C GLY A 267 -23.99 42.27 -24.59
N ALA A 268 -22.87 41.65 -24.18
CA ALA A 268 -21.54 42.06 -24.62
C ALA A 268 -21.43 41.98 -26.16
N LYS A 269 -21.48 43.14 -26.85
CA LYS A 269 -21.37 43.22 -28.32
C LYS A 269 -20.07 42.58 -28.80
N VAL A 270 -20.17 41.72 -29.81
CA VAL A 270 -19.01 41.12 -30.48
C VAL A 270 -18.06 42.24 -30.95
N PRO A 271 -16.81 42.29 -30.46
CA PRO A 271 -15.85 43.31 -30.90
C PRO A 271 -15.49 43.05 -32.37
N ALA A 272 -15.78 44.02 -33.23
CA ALA A 272 -15.55 43.88 -34.67
C ALA A 272 -14.05 43.78 -34.98
N ARG A 273 -13.69 42.69 -35.68
CA ARG A 273 -12.44 42.41 -36.43
C ARG A 273 -11.12 42.87 -35.77
N PRO A 274 -10.22 41.95 -35.35
CA PRO A 274 -8.96 42.35 -34.72
C PRO A 274 -8.09 43.18 -35.68
N SER A 275 -7.92 44.46 -35.35
CA SER A 275 -6.82 45.26 -35.88
C SER A 275 -5.49 44.72 -35.34
N ALA A 276 -4.46 44.73 -36.17
CA ALA A 276 -3.17 44.10 -35.88
C ALA A 276 -2.35 44.88 -34.83
N ARG A 277 -2.78 44.83 -33.57
CA ARG A 277 -1.91 45.13 -32.43
C ARG A 277 -0.94 43.97 -32.24
N THR A 278 0.31 44.31 -31.93
CA THR A 278 1.34 43.36 -31.49
C THR A 278 0.80 42.47 -30.40
N ALA A 279 0.97 41.16 -30.54
CA ALA A 279 0.46 40.17 -29.61
C ALA A 279 1.18 40.29 -28.25
N THR A 280 0.63 41.09 -27.34
CA THR A 280 1.06 41.15 -25.95
C THR A 280 0.93 39.76 -25.36
N LYS A 281 2.07 39.18 -24.96
CA LYS A 281 2.14 37.84 -24.37
C LYS A 281 1.12 37.78 -23.21
N PRO A 282 0.19 36.80 -23.21
CA PRO A 282 -0.88 36.75 -22.21
C PRO A 282 -0.28 36.70 -20.81
N ALA A 283 -0.86 37.45 -19.89
CA ALA A 283 -0.39 37.51 -18.51
C ALA A 283 -0.25 36.10 -17.93
N GLN A 284 0.90 35.83 -17.33
CA GLN A 284 1.18 34.54 -16.72
C GLN A 284 0.78 34.61 -15.25
N PRO A 285 0.06 33.61 -14.70
CA PRO A 285 -0.13 33.51 -13.26
C PRO A 285 1.22 33.33 -12.56
N ALA A 286 1.30 33.76 -11.30
CA ALA A 286 2.40 33.37 -10.42
C ALA A 286 2.16 31.96 -9.88
N PHE A 287 3.24 31.25 -9.53
CA PHE A 287 3.16 29.89 -9.00
C PHE A 287 4.02 29.75 -7.74
N ASP A 288 3.37 29.34 -6.66
CA ASP A 288 3.96 29.05 -5.35
C ASP A 288 3.79 27.56 -5.02
N ASP A 289 4.49 27.07 -4.00
CA ASP A 289 4.52 25.65 -3.58
C ASP A 289 4.75 24.64 -4.74
N VAL A 290 5.55 25.03 -5.73
CA VAL A 290 5.78 24.27 -6.97
C VAL A 290 6.57 22.99 -6.72
N GLN A 291 5.85 21.87 -6.57
CA GLN A 291 6.40 20.52 -6.53
C GLN A 291 6.43 19.91 -7.93
N PHE A 292 7.54 19.26 -8.27
CA PHE A 292 7.72 18.53 -9.53
C PHE A 292 8.28 17.15 -9.20
N ARG A 293 7.67 16.09 -9.74
CA ARG A 293 8.08 14.69 -9.56
C ARG A 293 8.00 13.95 -10.89
N ALA A 294 8.83 12.92 -11.07
CA ALA A 294 8.85 12.09 -12.26
C ALA A 294 8.97 10.61 -11.89
N PHE A 295 8.30 9.77 -12.67
CA PHE A 295 8.20 8.35 -12.40
C PHE A 295 8.32 7.51 -13.68
N ASP A 296 8.99 6.37 -13.60
CA ASP A 296 8.93 5.32 -14.63
C ASP A 296 7.92 4.27 -14.22
N LEU A 297 6.64 4.56 -14.46
CA LEU A 297 5.53 3.72 -14.01
C LEU A 297 5.47 2.35 -14.71
N TRP A 298 6.22 2.14 -15.79
CA TRP A 298 6.24 0.87 -16.54
C TRP A 298 7.56 0.12 -16.47
N ASN A 299 8.59 0.69 -15.85
CA ASN A 299 9.99 0.22 -15.95
C ASN A 299 10.47 0.18 -17.42
N THR A 300 10.01 1.11 -18.27
CA THR A 300 10.33 1.19 -19.70
C THR A 300 11.13 2.46 -20.07
N ASN A 301 11.60 3.20 -19.07
CA ASN A 301 12.26 4.50 -19.21
C ASN A 301 11.38 5.57 -19.90
N GLU A 302 10.04 5.47 -19.75
CA GLU A 302 9.06 6.48 -20.20
C GLU A 302 8.58 7.34 -19.01
N PRO A 303 9.16 8.53 -18.77
CA PRO A 303 8.82 9.33 -17.59
C PRO A 303 7.40 9.92 -17.66
N VAL A 304 6.62 9.64 -16.63
CA VAL A 304 5.38 10.35 -16.27
C VAL A 304 5.74 11.45 -15.27
N PHE A 305 5.48 12.69 -15.66
CA PHE A 305 5.70 13.89 -14.85
C PHE A 305 4.42 14.29 -14.11
N VAL A 306 4.56 14.62 -12.83
CA VAL A 306 3.50 15.23 -12.02
C VAL A 306 3.98 16.58 -11.51
N LEU A 307 3.17 17.62 -11.73
CA LEU A 307 3.38 18.96 -11.19
C LEU A 307 2.21 19.31 -10.26
N SER A 308 2.52 19.70 -9.03
CA SER A 308 1.56 20.31 -8.10
C SER A 308 2.02 21.74 -7.80
N ALA A 309 1.09 22.71 -7.79
CA ALA A 309 1.39 24.10 -7.46
C ALA A 309 0.15 24.83 -6.93
N ILE A 310 0.38 25.94 -6.23
CA ILE A 310 -0.63 26.97 -6.00
C ILE A 310 -0.42 28.05 -7.07
N ALA A 311 -1.46 28.40 -7.80
CA ALA A 311 -1.41 29.41 -8.85
C ALA A 311 -2.21 30.65 -8.44
N HIS A 312 -1.57 31.81 -8.48
CA HIS A 312 -2.21 33.10 -8.24
C HIS A 312 -2.57 33.74 -9.59
N PRO A 313 -3.85 34.08 -9.83
CA PRO A 313 -4.27 34.68 -11.09
C PRO A 313 -3.58 36.04 -11.31
N PRO A 314 -3.32 36.45 -12.57
CA PRO A 314 -2.75 37.77 -12.84
C PRO A 314 -3.75 38.87 -12.49
N LYS A 315 -3.40 39.74 -11.55
CA LYS A 315 -4.25 40.86 -11.08
C LYS A 315 -4.75 41.70 -12.25
N ASN A 316 -6.07 41.74 -12.41
CA ASN A 316 -6.72 42.38 -13.54
C ASN A 316 -7.11 43.82 -13.16
N PRO A 317 -6.50 44.87 -13.75
CA PRO A 317 -6.61 46.26 -13.29
C PRO A 317 -7.95 46.94 -13.65
N SER A 318 -9.02 46.16 -13.84
CA SER A 318 -10.35 46.63 -14.24
C SER A 318 -11.46 45.91 -13.49
N SER A 319 -11.15 45.25 -12.38
CA SER A 319 -12.10 44.50 -11.55
C SER A 319 -11.71 44.57 -10.08
N ASP A 320 -12.33 45.51 -9.34
CA ASP A 320 -12.21 45.64 -7.87
C ASP A 320 -12.74 44.42 -7.09
N GLN A 321 -13.39 43.46 -7.77
CA GLN A 321 -13.94 42.22 -7.21
C GLN A 321 -13.59 40.96 -8.04
N ALA A 322 -12.43 40.94 -8.70
CA ALA A 322 -11.82 39.65 -9.01
C ALA A 322 -11.20 39.11 -7.71
N ASP A 323 -11.91 38.21 -7.02
CA ASP A 323 -11.37 37.51 -5.84
C ASP A 323 -10.03 36.86 -6.22
N ASP A 324 -8.96 37.29 -5.55
CA ASP A 324 -7.54 36.95 -5.83
C ASP A 324 -7.19 35.53 -5.31
N LEU A 325 -8.14 34.61 -5.46
CA LEU A 325 -8.24 33.33 -4.76
C LEU A 325 -7.18 32.34 -5.30
N PRO A 326 -6.38 31.70 -4.44
CA PRO A 326 -5.37 30.73 -4.88
C PRO A 326 -6.03 29.52 -5.56
N LEU A 327 -5.61 29.23 -6.79
CA LEU A 327 -6.03 28.04 -7.52
C LEU A 327 -5.06 26.89 -7.21
N TYR A 328 -5.58 25.74 -6.83
CA TYR A 328 -4.80 24.51 -6.72
C TYR A 328 -4.68 23.86 -8.10
N VAL A 329 -3.44 23.65 -8.55
CA VAL A 329 -3.13 23.08 -9.87
C VAL A 329 -2.42 21.75 -9.71
N THR A 330 -2.96 20.73 -10.38
CA THR A 330 -2.36 19.39 -10.46
C THR A 330 -2.36 18.92 -11.91
N LEU A 331 -1.16 18.78 -12.49
CA LEU A 331 -0.95 18.26 -13.84
C LEU A 331 -0.31 16.88 -13.79
N VAL A 332 -0.74 15.99 -14.67
CA VAL A 332 0.02 14.79 -15.06
C VAL A 332 0.26 14.84 -16.56
N ALA A 333 1.49 14.56 -16.99
CA ALA A 333 1.88 14.52 -18.39
C ALA A 333 2.94 13.45 -18.63
N LYS A 334 3.12 12.98 -19.87
CA LYS A 334 4.26 12.16 -20.26
C LYS A 334 4.87 12.63 -21.57
N LYS A 335 6.06 12.15 -21.92
CA LYS A 335 6.68 12.45 -23.22
C LYS A 335 5.92 11.76 -24.37
N ASN A 336 5.84 12.39 -25.53
CA ASN A 336 5.51 11.72 -26.79
C ASN A 336 6.80 11.29 -27.52
N ILE A 337 6.66 10.64 -28.68
CA ILE A 337 7.79 10.20 -29.53
C ILE A 337 8.63 11.34 -30.13
N TYR A 338 8.26 12.61 -29.89
CA TYR A 338 8.93 13.82 -30.35
C TYR A 338 9.48 14.66 -29.17
N ASP A 339 9.64 14.05 -27.99
CA ASP A 339 10.08 14.69 -26.74
C ASP A 339 9.14 15.80 -26.17
N GLU A 340 7.96 15.99 -26.74
CA GLU A 340 6.97 16.97 -26.27
C GLU A 340 6.13 16.41 -25.11
N LEU A 341 5.61 17.30 -24.25
CA LEU A 341 4.77 16.91 -23.12
C LEU A 341 3.31 16.72 -23.52
N ARG A 342 2.86 15.46 -23.61
CA ARG A 342 1.44 15.12 -23.71
C ARG A 342 0.79 15.17 -22.32
N LYS A 343 -0.08 16.16 -22.12
CA LYS A 343 -0.93 16.30 -20.92
C LYS A 343 -1.92 15.13 -20.82
N LEU A 344 -1.84 14.36 -19.74
CA LEU A 344 -2.73 13.23 -19.41
C LEU A 344 -3.87 13.66 -18.47
N TYR A 345 -3.60 14.63 -17.60
CA TYR A 345 -4.57 15.21 -16.65
C TYR A 345 -4.27 16.68 -16.37
N ALA A 346 -5.34 17.45 -16.08
CA ALA A 346 -5.23 18.81 -15.57
C ALA A 346 -6.41 19.13 -14.63
N GLY A 347 -6.15 19.08 -13.32
CA GLY A 347 -7.02 19.62 -12.30
C GLY A 347 -6.64 21.08 -12.03
N VAL A 348 -7.60 22.00 -12.17
CA VAL A 348 -7.49 23.38 -11.68
C VAL A 348 -8.77 23.70 -10.94
N THR A 349 -8.65 23.88 -9.63
CA THR A 349 -9.77 24.13 -8.71
C THR A 349 -9.36 25.17 -7.67
N ASP A 350 -10.27 25.60 -6.82
CA ASP A 350 -10.01 26.53 -5.73
C ASP A 350 -10.71 26.06 -4.44
N ALA A 351 -10.63 26.84 -3.36
CA ALA A 351 -11.21 26.48 -2.07
C ALA A 351 -12.76 26.51 -2.02
N ARG A 352 -13.44 26.99 -3.06
CA ARG A 352 -14.91 27.08 -3.17
C ARG A 352 -15.50 26.04 -4.12
N HIS A 353 -14.76 25.58 -5.12
CA HIS A 353 -15.23 24.65 -6.16
C HIS A 353 -14.72 23.19 -5.99
N LEU A 354 -14.46 22.77 -4.75
CA LEU A 354 -14.01 21.40 -4.41
C LEU A 354 -15.10 20.33 -4.60
N ASP A 355 -16.35 20.75 -4.76
CA ASP A 355 -17.51 19.94 -5.16
C ASP A 355 -17.46 19.56 -6.65
N LEU A 356 -17.15 20.52 -7.52
CA LEU A 356 -17.10 20.37 -8.98
C LEU A 356 -15.77 19.77 -9.47
N THR A 357 -14.66 20.03 -8.77
CA THR A 357 -13.34 19.54 -9.13
C THR A 357 -12.51 19.30 -7.88
N PRO A 358 -12.31 18.04 -7.45
CA PRO A 358 -11.52 17.75 -6.26
C PRO A 358 -10.07 18.16 -6.45
N ARG A 359 -9.46 18.73 -5.41
CA ARG A 359 -8.01 18.97 -5.40
C ARG A 359 -7.31 17.62 -5.26
N LEU A 360 -6.46 17.27 -6.22
CA LEU A 360 -5.60 16.10 -6.15
C LEU A 360 -4.21 16.49 -5.63
N GLU A 361 -3.74 15.83 -4.57
CA GLU A 361 -2.39 15.97 -4.03
C GLU A 361 -1.67 14.61 -4.17
N LEU A 362 -0.59 14.57 -4.94
CA LEU A 362 0.18 13.34 -5.16
C LEU A 362 0.84 12.89 -3.86
N ILE A 363 0.60 11.64 -3.45
CA ILE A 363 1.32 11.02 -2.35
C ILE A 363 2.55 10.31 -2.92
N ASP A 364 2.36 9.30 -3.77
CA ASP A 364 3.47 8.56 -4.37
C ASP A 364 3.04 7.72 -5.60
N ALA A 365 4.01 7.02 -6.19
CA ALA A 365 3.75 5.86 -7.06
C ALA A 365 3.87 4.55 -6.26
N VAL A 366 2.98 3.60 -6.54
CA VAL A 366 2.86 2.28 -5.88
C VAL A 366 2.42 1.22 -6.88
N ASP A 367 2.75 -0.05 -6.63
CA ASP A 367 2.08 -1.17 -7.30
C ASP A 367 0.73 -1.42 -6.60
N ALA A 368 -0.40 -1.10 -7.24
CA ALA A 368 -1.71 -1.16 -6.59
C ALA A 368 -2.48 -2.46 -6.89
N ASP A 369 -2.26 -3.08 -8.06
CA ASP A 369 -2.88 -4.36 -8.45
C ASP A 369 -1.90 -5.55 -8.55
N GLY A 370 -0.63 -5.37 -8.21
CA GLY A 370 0.38 -6.43 -8.13
C GLY A 370 0.94 -6.85 -9.49
N ASP A 371 0.84 -6.02 -10.53
CA ASP A 371 1.27 -6.35 -11.90
C ASP A 371 2.70 -5.90 -12.26
N GLY A 372 3.39 -5.23 -11.33
CA GLY A 372 4.76 -4.73 -11.46
C GLY A 372 4.87 -3.33 -12.06
N ARG A 373 3.75 -2.62 -12.19
CA ARG A 373 3.66 -1.23 -12.69
C ARG A 373 3.20 -0.29 -11.59
N GLY A 374 3.51 0.99 -11.78
CA GLY A 374 3.17 2.05 -10.84
C GLY A 374 1.84 2.74 -11.17
N GLU A 375 0.91 2.72 -10.21
CA GLU A 375 -0.18 3.67 -10.16
C GLU A 375 0.23 4.92 -9.39
N LEU A 376 -0.34 6.07 -9.77
CA LEU A 376 -0.23 7.29 -8.99
C LEU A 376 -1.32 7.31 -7.91
N LEU A 377 -0.89 7.29 -6.65
CA LEU A 377 -1.78 7.42 -5.49
C LEU A 377 -1.89 8.89 -5.09
N PHE A 378 -3.11 9.43 -5.13
CA PHE A 378 -3.43 10.80 -4.73
C PHE A 378 -4.30 10.83 -3.47
N ARG A 379 -4.06 11.84 -2.62
CA ARG A 379 -5.05 12.35 -1.67
C ARG A 379 -6.00 13.29 -2.43
N ARG A 380 -7.31 13.08 -2.25
CA ARG A 380 -8.38 13.88 -2.85
C ARG A 380 -8.99 14.76 -1.76
N PHE A 381 -9.17 16.05 -2.03
CA PHE A 381 -9.95 16.95 -1.17
C PHE A 381 -11.22 17.37 -1.92
N THR A 382 -12.36 17.16 -1.28
CA THR A 382 -13.69 17.63 -1.71
C THR A 382 -14.24 18.63 -0.71
N ASP A 383 -15.38 19.23 -1.04
CA ASP A 383 -16.22 19.99 -0.11
C ASP A 383 -16.63 19.16 1.14
N THR A 384 -16.92 17.89 0.92
CA THR A 384 -17.44 16.90 1.87
C THR A 384 -16.37 16.24 2.74
N GLY A 385 -15.09 16.35 2.39
CA GLY A 385 -13.99 15.81 3.19
C GLY A 385 -12.78 15.36 2.39
N LYS A 386 -12.12 14.31 2.88
CA LYS A 386 -10.88 13.77 2.30
C LYS A 386 -11.05 12.31 1.90
N ALA A 387 -10.56 11.98 0.72
CA ALA A 387 -10.51 10.62 0.18
C ALA A 387 -9.12 10.32 -0.37
N TYR A 388 -8.95 9.10 -0.87
CA TYR A 388 -7.80 8.68 -1.65
C TYR A 388 -8.26 8.20 -3.03
N GLY A 389 -7.40 8.26 -4.03
CA GLY A 389 -7.66 7.70 -5.35
C GLY A 389 -6.40 7.14 -5.99
N VAL A 390 -6.56 6.01 -6.68
CA VAL A 390 -5.49 5.30 -7.40
C VAL A 390 -5.75 5.50 -8.89
N TYR A 391 -4.77 6.04 -9.60
CA TYR A 391 -4.90 6.40 -11.01
C TYR A 391 -3.76 5.82 -11.84
N ARG A 392 -4.12 5.08 -12.89
CA ARG A 392 -3.19 4.52 -13.87
C ARG A 392 -2.99 5.56 -14.98
N ALA A 393 -1.75 5.99 -15.20
CA ALA A 393 -1.43 6.78 -16.38
C ALA A 393 -1.68 5.91 -17.63
N ALA A 394 -2.15 6.49 -18.74
CA ALA A 394 -2.46 5.77 -19.96
C ALA A 394 -1.69 6.32 -21.17
N ALA A 395 -2.11 5.96 -22.38
CA ALA A 395 -1.54 6.50 -23.62
C ALA A 395 -1.84 8.01 -23.79
N ASP A 396 -3.00 8.46 -23.33
CA ASP A 396 -3.59 9.77 -23.60
C ASP A 396 -4.22 10.48 -22.40
N SER A 397 -4.50 9.74 -21.33
CA SER A 397 -5.33 10.14 -20.20
C SER A 397 -4.76 9.63 -18.88
N LEU A 398 -5.33 10.10 -17.76
CA LEU A 398 -5.11 9.54 -16.42
C LEU A 398 -6.40 8.83 -16.00
N PHE A 399 -6.37 7.50 -15.92
CA PHE A 399 -7.55 6.69 -15.72
C PHE A 399 -7.73 6.30 -14.23
N PRO A 400 -8.88 6.58 -13.60
CA PRO A 400 -9.14 6.16 -12.22
C PRO A 400 -9.35 4.64 -12.13
N LEU A 401 -8.51 3.95 -11.37
CA LEU A 401 -8.76 2.54 -10.97
C LEU A 401 -9.60 2.48 -9.69
N PHE A 402 -9.40 3.43 -8.79
CA PHE A 402 -10.12 3.54 -7.53
C PHE A 402 -10.32 5.01 -7.14
N GLU A 403 -11.52 5.34 -6.69
CA GLU A 403 -11.83 6.60 -6.02
C GLU A 403 -12.61 6.31 -4.74
N GLY A 404 -11.99 6.56 -3.59
CA GLY A 404 -12.60 6.28 -2.27
C GLY A 404 -13.64 7.31 -1.85
N THR A 405 -14.43 6.94 -0.85
CA THR A 405 -15.47 7.77 -0.26
C THR A 405 -14.85 8.94 0.52
N PRO A 406 -15.31 10.20 0.34
CA PRO A 406 -14.91 11.29 1.22
C PRO A 406 -15.28 11.02 2.67
N THR A 407 -14.28 11.11 3.55
CA THR A 407 -14.45 11.07 5.01
C THR A 407 -14.30 12.46 5.59
N GLY A 408 -15.23 12.85 6.47
CA GLY A 408 -15.07 14.02 7.31
C GLY A 408 -13.95 13.80 8.34
N GLN A 409 -13.27 14.89 8.73
CA GLN A 409 -12.27 14.89 9.80
C GLN A 409 -12.87 15.28 11.15
#